data_AF-A0A821SGN6-F1
#
_entry.id   AF-A0A821SGN6-F1
#
_cell.length_a   1.000
_cell.length_b   1.000
_cell.length_c   1.000
_cell.angle_alpha   90.00
_cell.angle_beta   90.00
_cell.angle_gamma   90.00
#
_symmetry.space_group_name_H-M   'P 1'
#
loop_
_entity.id
_entity.type
_entity.pdbx_description
1 polymer ?
#
loop_
_entity_poly.entity_id
_entity_poly.type
_entity_poly.pdbx_seq_one_letter_code
_entity_poly.pdbx_strand_id
1 'polypeptide(L)'
;FKRILTTYPLFLEYPDSSTPFVLTTDASGIGIGGILRQDTPSGTKINYFKSRVLDDTERRYDTIEQEALAIFWCISELRSYIGDSDFIVETDHKPLENFH
;
A
#
# COMPACT_ATOMS: atom_id res chain seq x y z
N PHE A 1 -0.84 10.42 -1.29
CA PHE A 1 0.58 10.04 -1.56
C PHE A 1 1.60 11.16 -1.38
N LYS A 2 1.63 12.21 -2.21
CA LYS A 2 2.78 13.16 -2.28
C LYS A 2 3.10 13.94 -0.98
N ARG A 3 2.08 14.31 -0.19
CA ARG A 3 2.22 15.14 1.02
C ARG A 3 2.74 14.37 2.24
N ILE A 4 2.47 13.06 2.32
CA ILE A 4 2.94 12.21 3.43
C ILE A 4 4.46 12.01 3.35
N LEU A 5 4.99 11.90 2.13
CA LEU A 5 6.41 11.66 1.84
C LEU A 5 7.33 12.86 2.11
N THR A 6 6.80 14.07 2.24
CA THR A 6 7.60 15.30 2.38
C THR A 6 7.65 15.85 3.80
N THR A 7 6.81 15.34 4.71
CA THR A 7 6.62 15.95 6.04
C THR A 7 7.06 15.04 7.19
N TYR A 8 7.10 13.72 6.99
CA TYR A 8 7.59 12.79 8.01
C TYR A 8 9.07 12.46 7.76
N PRO A 9 9.98 12.70 8.73
CA PRO A 9 11.29 12.07 8.66
C PRO A 9 11.05 10.56 8.62
N LEU A 10 11.52 9.92 7.56
CA LEU A 10 11.43 8.48 7.28
C LEU A 10 12.24 7.69 8.31
N PHE A 11 11.86 7.77 9.59
CA PHE A 11 12.27 6.78 10.56
C PHE A 11 11.40 5.56 10.31
N LEU A 12 11.98 4.51 9.71
CA LEU A 12 11.44 3.16 9.80
C LEU A 12 11.41 2.81 11.30
N GLU A 13 10.31 3.15 11.96
CA GLU A 13 10.09 2.77 13.34
C GLU A 13 9.80 1.26 13.40
N TYR A 14 10.16 0.64 14.52
CA TYR A 14 9.91 -0.79 14.70
C TYR A 14 8.40 -1.02 14.78
N PRO A 15 7.87 -2.04 14.08
CA PRO A 15 6.45 -2.31 14.08
C PRO A 15 5.95 -2.65 15.48
N ASP A 16 4.80 -2.08 15.85
CA ASP A 16 4.12 -2.40 17.10
C ASP A 16 3.28 -3.66 16.91
N SER A 17 3.59 -4.75 17.60
CA SER A 17 2.86 -6.02 17.48
C SER A 17 1.41 -5.96 17.96
N SER A 18 1.01 -4.89 18.67
CA SER A 18 -0.35 -4.71 19.20
C SER A 18 -1.28 -3.93 18.28
N THR A 19 -0.75 -3.34 17.20
CA THR A 19 -1.50 -2.50 16.26
C THR A 19 -1.51 -3.15 14.87
N PRO A 20 -2.68 -3.34 14.23
CA PRO A 20 -2.73 -3.92 12.89
C PRO A 20 -2.04 -3.01 11.88
N PHE A 21 -1.42 -3.61 10.87
CA PHE A 21 -0.89 -2.85 9.75
C PHE A 21 -2.02 -2.40 8.82
N VAL A 22 -1.83 -1.25 8.20
CA VAL A 22 -2.71 -0.73 7.15
C VAL A 22 -1.87 -0.51 5.90
N LEU A 23 -2.14 -1.27 4.86
CA LEU A 23 -1.53 -1.15 3.55
C LEU A 23 -2.43 -0.31 2.66
N THR A 24 -2.01 0.92 2.36
CA THR A 24 -2.69 1.76 1.37
C THR A 24 -2.00 1.60 0.02
N THR A 25 -2.73 1.18 -1.02
CA THR A 25 -2.20 1.02 -2.38
C THR A 25 -2.80 2.02 -3.36
N ASP A 26 -2.05 2.35 -4.41
CA ASP A 26 -2.48 3.21 -5.50
C ASP A 26 -1.90 2.71 -6.82
N ALA A 27 -2.72 2.79 -7.85
CA ALA A 27 -2.35 2.47 -9.20
C ALA A 27 -2.63 3.67 -10.10
N SER A 28 -1.69 3.93 -10.99
CA SER A 28 -1.84 4.89 -12.07
C SER A 28 -1.47 4.19 -13.37
N GLY A 29 -1.93 4.71 -14.51
CA GLY A 29 -1.57 4.18 -15.83
C GLY A 29 -0.06 4.22 -16.16
N ILE A 30 0.79 4.71 -15.25
CA ILE A 30 2.25 4.79 -15.39
C ILE A 30 2.97 3.90 -14.36
N GLY A 31 2.39 3.70 -13.18
CA GLY A 31 3.08 3.10 -12.04
C GLY A 31 2.14 2.73 -10.91
N ILE A 32 2.59 1.80 -10.07
CA ILE A 32 1.88 1.32 -8.88
C ILE A 32 2.71 1.59 -7.64
N GLY A 33 2.06 1.70 -6.49
CA GLY A 33 2.75 1.86 -5.23
C GLY A 33 1.86 1.60 -4.02
N GLY A 34 2.50 1.56 -2.85
CA GLY A 34 1.81 1.42 -1.60
C GLY A 34 2.62 1.87 -0.39
N ILE A 35 1.89 2.18 0.67
CA ILE A 35 2.40 2.60 1.97
C ILE A 35 1.88 1.60 3.01
N LEU A 36 2.78 1.03 3.80
CA LEU A 36 2.40 0.32 5.01
C LEU A 36 2.50 1.28 6.19
N ARG A 37 1.40 1.46 6.92
CA ARG A 37 1.32 2.31 8.10
C ARG A 37 0.72 1.57 9.29
N GLN A 38 0.91 2.11 10.49
CA GLN A 38 0.20 1.70 11.70
C GLN A 38 -0.36 2.95 12.36
N ASP A 39 -1.65 2.91 12.72
CA ASP A 39 -2.29 4.00 13.44
C ASP A 39 -2.25 3.69 14.94
N THR A 40 -1.30 4.31 15.64
CA THR A 40 -1.14 4.15 17.09
C THR A 40 -1.79 5.33 17.82
N PRO A 41 -2.05 5.24 19.14
CA PRO A 41 -2.54 6.38 19.92
C PRO A 41 -1.63 7.61 19.88
N SER A 42 -0.35 7.42 19.56
CA SER A 42 0.65 8.47 19.39
C SER A 42 0.68 9.09 17.99
N GLY A 43 -0.09 8.56 17.03
CA GLY A 43 -0.19 9.04 15.65
C GLY A 43 0.03 7.94 14.60
N THR A 44 -0.02 8.32 13.33
CA THR A 44 0.26 7.40 12.22
C THR A 44 1.77 7.23 12.05
N LYS A 45 2.23 5.97 12.09
CA LYS A 45 3.60 5.57 11.79
C LYS A 45 3.69 4.97 10.40
N ILE A 46 4.64 5.43 9.59
CA ILE A 46 4.90 4.88 8.26
C ILE A 46 6.00 3.83 8.40
N ASN A 47 5.67 2.56 8.17
CA ASN A 47 6.58 1.44 8.33
C ASN A 47 7.28 1.06 7.02
N TYR A 48 6.60 1.29 5.89
CA TYR A 48 7.14 0.96 4.58
C TYR A 48 6.52 1.83 3.48
N PHE A 49 7.30 2.10 2.44
CA PHE A 49 6.82 2.67 1.19
C PHE A 49 7.54 2.03 0.02
N LYS A 50 6.79 1.67 -1.03
CA LYS A 50 7.37 1.24 -2.29
C LYS A 50 6.52 1.69 -3.46
N SER A 51 7.17 1.98 -4.58
CA SER A 51 6.53 2.19 -5.87
C SER A 51 7.40 1.63 -6.99
N ARG A 52 6.76 1.27 -8.10
CA ARG A 52 7.45 0.90 -9.34
C ARG A 52 6.69 1.39 -10.56
N VAL A 53 7.42 1.59 -11.64
CA VAL A 53 6.85 1.89 -12.96
C VAL A 53 6.32 0.59 -13.56
N LEU A 54 5.16 0.69 -14.21
CA LEU A 54 4.56 -0.44 -14.95
C LEU A 54 5.31 -0.66 -16.26
N ASP A 55 5.50 -1.92 -16.64
CA ASP A 55 6.01 -2.28 -17.96
C ASP A 55 4.96 -2.09 -19.08
N ASP A 56 5.36 -2.25 -20.34
CA ASP A 56 4.49 -2.01 -21.50
C ASP A 56 3.27 -2.93 -21.56
N THR A 57 3.32 -4.09 -20.90
CA THR A 57 2.21 -5.03 -20.80
C THR A 57 1.27 -4.58 -19.70
N GLU A 58 1.81 -4.31 -18.51
CA GLU A 58 1.04 -3.91 -17.33
C GLU A 58 0.37 -2.53 -17.50
N ARG A 59 0.96 -1.64 -18.30
CA ARG A 59 0.33 -0.35 -18.67
C ARG A 59 -0.95 -0.50 -19.50
N ARG A 60 -1.13 -1.65 -20.15
CA ARG A 60 -2.33 -1.93 -20.97
C ARG A 60 -3.46 -2.58 -20.18
N TYR A 61 -3.20 -2.94 -18.92
CA TYR A 61 -4.22 -3.44 -18.01
C TYR A 61 -5.27 -2.36 -17.73
N ASP A 62 -6.52 -2.79 -17.54
CA ASP A 62 -7.58 -1.91 -17.11
C ASP A 62 -7.30 -1.40 -15.68
N THR A 63 -7.93 -0.28 -15.27
CA THR A 63 -7.70 0.33 -13.95
C THR A 63 -7.85 -0.67 -12.80
N ILE A 64 -8.87 -1.52 -12.86
CA ILE A 64 -9.14 -2.55 -11.85
C ILE A 64 -7.99 -3.58 -11.78
N GLU A 65 -7.45 -3.98 -12.93
CA GLU A 65 -6.34 -4.92 -13.01
C GLU A 65 -5.04 -4.29 -12.49
N GLN A 66 -4.81 -3.00 -12.78
CA GLN A 66 -3.66 -2.27 -12.26
C GLN A 66 -3.71 -2.13 -10.73
N GLU A 67 -4.90 -1.99 -10.15
CA GLU A 67 -5.09 -1.95 -8.70
C GLU A 67 -4.90 -3.30 -8.05
N ALA A 68 -5.46 -4.36 -8.64
CA ALA A 68 -5.21 -5.72 -8.19
C ALA A 68 -3.70 -6.04 -8.24
N LEU A 69 -3.01 -5.59 -9.29
CA LEU A 69 -1.57 -5.68 -9.41
C LEU A 69 -0.83 -4.88 -8.33
N ALA A 70 -1.28 -3.65 -8.01
CA ALA A 70 -0.73 -2.84 -6.93
C ALA A 70 -0.84 -3.55 -5.56
N ILE A 71 -2.03 -4.08 -5.25
CA ILE A 71 -2.30 -4.84 -4.02
C ILE A 71 -1.40 -6.07 -3.96
N PHE A 72 -1.43 -6.91 -4.99
CA PHE A 72 -0.65 -8.15 -5.04
C PHE A 72 0.84 -7.88 -4.91
N TRP A 73 1.35 -6.90 -5.67
CA TRP A 73 2.76 -6.54 -5.66
C TRP A 73 3.18 -6.02 -4.29
N CYS A 74 2.43 -5.09 -3.69
CA CYS A 74 2.74 -4.58 -2.35
C CYS A 74 2.72 -5.67 -1.28
N ILE A 75 1.73 -6.58 -1.29
CA ILE A 75 1.67 -7.70 -0.34
C ILE A 75 2.86 -8.64 -0.53
N SER A 76 3.25 -8.93 -1.78
CA SER A 76 4.40 -9.81 -2.07
C SER A 76 5.71 -9.26 -1.50
N GLU A 77 5.90 -7.94 -1.60
CA GLU A 77 7.06 -7.23 -1.06
C GLU A 77 7.03 -7.13 0.47
N LEU A 78 5.84 -7.02 1.04
CA LEU A 78 5.63 -6.87 2.48
C LEU A 78 5.54 -8.19 3.23
N ARG A 79 5.48 -9.34 2.54
CA ARG A 79 5.33 -10.65 3.16
C ARG A 79 6.39 -10.94 4.22
N SER A 80 7.64 -10.53 3.99
CA SER A 80 8.73 -10.67 4.96
C SER A 80 8.64 -9.68 6.12
N TYR A 81 7.93 -8.57 5.94
CA TYR A 81 7.81 -7.49 6.92
C TYR A 81 6.59 -7.67 7.83
N ILE A 82 5.45 -8.08 7.28
CA ILE A 82 4.19 -8.30 8.01
C ILE A 82 4.21 -9.66 8.73
N GLY A 83 4.91 -10.66 8.16
CA GLY A 83 4.93 -12.02 8.69
C GLY A 83 3.53 -12.62 8.75
N ASP A 84 3.15 -13.17 9.91
CA ASP A 84 1.82 -13.74 10.19
C ASP A 84 0.85 -12.72 10.83
N SER A 85 1.18 -11.43 10.81
CA SER A 85 0.35 -10.39 11.43
C SER A 85 -0.86 -10.06 10.56
N ASP A 86 -2.00 -9.80 11.19
CA ASP A 86 -3.17 -9.28 10.49
C ASP A 86 -2.90 -7.86 9.95
N PHE A 87 -3.40 -7.60 8.75
CA PHE A 87 -3.32 -6.29 8.11
C PHE A 87 -4.58 -5.97 7.33
N ILE A 88 -4.82 -4.67 7.16
CA ILE A 88 -5.95 -4.09 6.45
C ILE A 88 -5.42 -3.52 5.13
N VAL A 89 -6.12 -3.75 4.02
CA VAL A 89 -5.79 -3.14 2.72
C VAL A 89 -6.78 -2.02 2.44
N GLU A 90 -6.25 -0.81 2.20
CA GLU A 90 -7.00 0.36 1.76
C GLU A 90 -6.60 0.69 0.31
N THR A 91 -7.58 0.87 -0.57
CA THR A 91 -7.34 1.29 -1.97
C THR A 91 -8.32 2.39 -2.34
N ASP A 92 -7.88 3.33 -3.19
CA ASP A 92 -8.67 4.53 -3.57
C ASP A 92 -9.78 4.22 -4.59
N HIS A 93 -9.94 2.95 -5.00
CA HIS A 93 -11.00 2.56 -5.90
C HIS A 93 -12.27 2.15 -5.16
N LYS A 94 -13.20 3.11 -5.07
CA LYS A 94 -14.64 2.80 -5.04
C LYS A 94 -15.05 2.55 -6.51
N PRO A 95 -15.30 1.31 -6.98
CA PRO A 95 -16.20 0.36 -6.32
C PRO A 95 -15.78 -1.13 -6.45
N LEU A 96 -15.33 -1.73 -5.34
CA LEU A 96 -15.53 -3.17 -5.07
C LEU A 96 -16.89 -3.44 -4.37
N GLU A 97 -17.78 -2.44 -4.33
CA GLU A 97 -19.15 -2.55 -3.79
C GLU A 97 -20.18 -3.02 -4.82
N ASN A 98 -19.86 -3.03 -6.11
CA ASN A 98 -20.79 -3.43 -7.18
C ASN A 98 -20.37 -4.74 -7.85
N PHE A 99 -20.26 -5.81 -7.07
CA PHE A 99 -20.61 -7.13 -7.61
C PHE A 99 -22.13 -7.24 -7.57
N HIS A 100 -22.77 -6.97 -8.71
CA HIS A 100 -24.19 -7.20 -8.93
C HIS A 100 -24.40 -8.44 -9.80
#